data_AF-A0A972NER1-F1
#
_entry.id   AF-A0A972NER1-F1
#
_cell.length_a   1.000
_cell.length_b   1.000
_cell.length_c   1.000
_cell.angle_alpha   90.00
_cell.angle_beta   90.00
_cell.angle_gamma   90.00
#
_symmetry.space_group_name_H-M   'P 1'
#
loop_
_entity.id
_entity.type
_entity.pdbx_description
1 polymer ?
#
loop_
_entity_poly.entity_id
_entity_poly.type
_entity_poly.pdbx_seq_one_letter_code
_entity_poly.pdbx_strand_id
1 'polypeptide(L)'
;MERVVLVGLGNMGRKYLKKFLELGRKPVLCDANAALRSLYPDFEFFTSFEEVGPSGEEKVVVAIRPEDHPAAARHFLRAGSTVLLEKPPAPSAAEFEKLLEEFGGEKLLVSEVERYSYAVRNFSPPPDLKRIEIRRLGSGRGYINPIWDLAWHDLYLLLLLFEEVKVSAVRKEGRDHYLLLGEADGVPFSLEVAWEHPRPQRRWLLETSSLPVELDFLSERRFEGGVKTSERREGDKLLEAVGDLLSDNYDADSALRALRILKLLEEVRKKEGP
;
A
#
# COMPACT_ATOMS: atom_id res chain seq x y z
N MET A 1 16.53 1.04 22.70
CA MET A 1 15.87 0.59 21.45
C MET A 1 14.52 1.25 21.41
N GLU A 2 14.17 1.89 20.29
CA GLU A 2 12.86 2.50 20.10
C GLU A 2 11.75 1.47 20.27
N ARG A 3 10.70 1.85 21.01
CA ARG A 3 9.51 1.03 21.26
C ARG A 3 8.70 0.92 19.97
N VAL A 4 8.15 -0.26 19.72
CA VAL A 4 7.27 -0.51 18.56
C VAL A 4 5.86 -0.75 19.08
N VAL A 5 4.86 -0.17 18.42
CA VAL A 5 3.44 -0.40 18.75
C VAL A 5 2.75 -0.95 17.51
N LEU A 6 1.97 -2.02 17.68
CA LEU A 6 1.14 -2.60 16.63
C LEU A 6 -0.32 -2.51 17.05
N VAL A 7 -1.07 -1.65 16.38
CA VAL A 7 -2.51 -1.44 16.58
C VAL A 7 -3.26 -2.25 15.53
N GLY A 8 -4.00 -3.26 15.97
CA GLY A 8 -4.72 -4.22 15.13
C GLY A 8 -3.94 -5.52 14.92
N LEU A 9 -4.60 -6.64 15.24
CA LEU A 9 -4.13 -8.02 15.10
C LEU A 9 -5.06 -8.85 14.20
N GLY A 10 -5.64 -8.18 13.20
CA GLY A 10 -6.32 -8.82 12.08
C GLY A 10 -5.34 -9.53 11.13
N ASN A 11 -5.77 -9.78 9.89
CA ASN A 11 -4.94 -10.49 8.90
C ASN A 11 -3.59 -9.77 8.64
N MET A 12 -3.63 -8.46 8.35
CA MET A 12 -2.41 -7.69 8.10
C MET A 12 -1.61 -7.46 9.38
N GLY A 13 -2.26 -7.13 10.50
CA GLY A 13 -1.61 -6.97 11.81
C GLY A 13 -0.76 -8.18 12.20
N ARG A 14 -1.27 -9.41 12.06
CA ARG A 14 -0.49 -10.64 12.34
C ARG A 14 0.70 -10.82 11.41
N LYS A 15 0.61 -10.37 10.16
CA LYS A 15 1.75 -10.38 9.23
C LYS A 15 2.84 -9.40 9.68
N TYR A 16 2.46 -8.18 10.09
CA TYR A 16 3.40 -7.23 10.70
C TYR A 16 4.04 -7.79 11.96
N LEU A 17 3.26 -8.39 12.87
CA LEU A 17 3.78 -9.02 14.08
C LEU A 17 4.86 -10.05 13.74
N LYS A 18 4.59 -10.93 12.77
CA LYS A 18 5.58 -11.90 12.30
C LYS A 18 6.87 -11.21 11.82
N LYS A 19 6.76 -10.11 11.07
CA LYS A 19 7.93 -9.38 10.54
C LYS A 19 8.72 -8.65 11.62
N PHE A 20 8.05 -8.06 12.61
CA PHE A 20 8.73 -7.50 13.77
C PHE A 20 9.52 -8.57 14.53
N LEU A 21 8.95 -9.75 14.75
CA LEU A 21 9.63 -10.85 15.41
C LEU A 21 10.80 -11.40 14.59
N GLU A 22 10.66 -11.52 13.26
CA GLU A 22 11.76 -11.89 12.35
C GLU A 22 12.94 -10.88 12.46
N LEU A 23 12.67 -9.61 12.73
CA LEU A 23 13.67 -8.54 12.93
C LEU A 23 14.10 -8.38 14.41
N GLY A 24 13.73 -9.30 15.29
CA GLY A 24 14.10 -9.27 16.71
C GLY A 24 13.44 -8.13 17.51
N ARG A 25 12.33 -7.57 17.02
CA ARG A 25 11.55 -6.53 17.70
C ARG A 25 10.28 -7.12 18.28
N LYS A 26 10.03 -6.85 19.57
CA LYS A 26 8.82 -7.28 20.28
C LYS A 26 7.91 -6.06 20.49
N PRO A 27 6.84 -5.90 19.68
CA PRO A 27 5.97 -4.74 19.78
C PRO A 27 5.05 -4.82 21.01
N VAL A 28 4.58 -3.67 21.46
CA VAL A 28 3.36 -3.54 22.26
C VAL A 28 2.17 -3.81 21.35
N LEU A 29 1.27 -4.69 21.77
CA LEU A 29 0.11 -5.08 21.00
C LEU A 29 -1.12 -4.31 21.46
N CYS A 30 -1.94 -3.87 20.52
CA CYS A 30 -3.23 -3.27 20.81
C CYS A 30 -4.29 -3.86 19.88
N ASP A 31 -5.35 -4.45 20.42
CA ASP A 31 -6.51 -4.89 19.63
C ASP A 31 -7.78 -4.88 20.49
N ALA A 32 -8.90 -4.43 19.94
CA ALA A 32 -10.18 -4.35 20.63
C ALA A 32 -10.69 -5.74 21.10
N ASN A 33 -10.26 -6.83 20.45
CA ASN A 33 -10.59 -8.18 20.87
C ASN A 33 -9.70 -8.63 22.04
N ALA A 34 -10.18 -8.39 23.26
CA ALA A 34 -9.50 -8.78 24.50
C ALA A 34 -9.16 -10.28 24.59
N ALA A 35 -9.89 -11.16 23.88
CA ALA A 35 -9.59 -12.58 23.86
C ALA A 35 -8.23 -12.91 23.22
N LEU A 36 -7.68 -12.01 22.39
CA LEU A 36 -6.36 -12.20 21.79
C LEU A 36 -5.22 -12.11 22.83
N ARG A 37 -5.44 -11.48 23.99
CA ARG A 37 -4.44 -11.40 25.06
C ARG A 37 -3.92 -12.77 25.48
N SER A 38 -4.79 -13.78 25.55
CA SER A 38 -4.41 -15.14 25.93
C SER A 38 -3.56 -15.86 24.87
N LEU A 39 -3.63 -15.42 23.61
CA LEU A 39 -2.80 -15.95 22.52
C LEU A 39 -1.40 -15.32 22.49
N TYR A 40 -1.23 -14.16 23.15
CA TYR A 40 0.02 -13.42 23.22
C TYR A 40 0.40 -13.09 24.67
N PRO A 41 0.49 -14.09 25.57
CA PRO A 41 0.66 -13.87 27.01
C PRO A 41 1.97 -13.17 27.37
N ASP A 42 2.99 -13.30 26.53
CA ASP A 42 4.29 -12.69 26.74
C ASP A 42 4.36 -11.23 26.26
N PHE A 43 3.33 -10.70 25.62
CA PHE A 43 3.32 -9.35 25.06
C PHE A 43 2.60 -8.36 25.98
N GLU A 44 3.12 -7.14 26.06
CA GLU A 44 2.34 -6.02 26.58
C GLU A 44 1.14 -5.81 25.65
N PHE A 45 -0.07 -5.84 26.21
CA PHE A 45 -1.31 -5.87 25.45
C PHE A 45 -2.32 -4.86 25.99
N PHE A 46 -2.84 -4.01 25.10
CA PHE A 46 -3.91 -3.04 25.37
C PHE A 46 -5.14 -3.34 24.52
N THR A 47 -6.30 -2.87 24.98
CA THR A 47 -7.57 -3.07 24.28
C THR A 47 -8.05 -1.80 23.56
N SER A 48 -7.41 -0.67 23.83
CA SER A 48 -7.64 0.60 23.15
C SER A 48 -6.30 1.29 22.92
N PHE A 49 -6.15 1.97 21.78
CA PHE A 49 -4.88 2.65 21.46
C PHE A 49 -4.67 3.87 22.36
N GLU A 50 -5.74 4.46 22.87
CA GLU A 50 -5.74 5.57 23.84
C GLU A 50 -5.11 5.17 25.18
N GLU A 51 -5.18 3.88 25.55
CA GLU A 51 -4.53 3.33 26.75
C GLU A 51 -3.00 3.20 26.57
N VAL A 52 -2.52 3.15 25.33
CA VAL A 52 -1.10 3.07 25.03
C VAL A 52 -0.50 4.45 25.20
N GLY A 53 0.12 4.71 26.37
CA GLY A 53 0.83 5.97 26.63
C GLY A 53 2.02 6.15 25.68
N PRO A 54 1.99 7.13 24.76
CA PRO A 54 3.07 7.37 23.82
C PRO A 54 4.18 8.21 24.48
N SER A 55 5.42 7.87 24.17
CA SER A 55 6.63 8.60 24.58
C SER A 55 7.13 9.57 23.50
N GLY A 56 6.67 9.39 22.25
CA GLY A 56 7.04 10.24 21.11
C GLY A 56 8.17 9.67 20.25
N GLU A 57 8.77 8.55 20.65
CA GLU A 57 9.88 7.90 19.93
C GLU A 57 9.47 6.55 19.33
N GLU A 58 8.17 6.22 19.36
CA GLU A 58 7.69 4.94 18.84
C GLU A 58 7.69 4.85 17.31
N LYS A 59 7.87 3.63 16.82
CA LYS A 59 7.39 3.23 15.48
C LYS A 59 6.06 2.52 15.63
N VAL A 60 5.00 3.10 15.08
CA VAL A 60 3.63 2.61 15.23
C VAL A 60 3.12 2.10 13.89
N VAL A 61 2.58 0.88 13.87
CA VAL A 61 1.84 0.36 12.73
C VAL A 61 0.37 0.27 13.10
N VAL A 62 -0.48 0.89 12.28
CA VAL A 62 -1.95 0.86 12.44
C VAL A 62 -2.55 0.01 11.32
N ALA A 63 -3.06 -1.15 11.69
CA ALA A 63 -3.64 -2.17 10.82
C ALA A 63 -5.07 -2.55 11.29
N ILE A 64 -5.87 -1.53 11.58
CA ILE A 64 -7.29 -1.63 11.96
C ILE A 64 -8.18 -1.25 10.78
N ARG A 65 -9.43 -0.87 11.03
CA ARG A 65 -10.32 -0.41 9.97
C ARG A 65 -9.99 1.03 9.58
N PRO A 66 -10.10 1.40 8.28
CA PRO A 66 -9.74 2.73 7.81
C PRO A 66 -10.44 3.88 8.52
N GLU A 67 -11.67 3.67 9.00
CA GLU A 67 -12.45 4.67 9.74
C GLU A 67 -11.76 5.13 11.03
N ASP A 68 -11.00 4.24 11.66
CA ASP A 68 -10.31 4.50 12.93
C ASP A 68 -8.86 4.97 12.73
N HIS A 69 -8.33 4.92 11.51
CA HIS A 69 -6.95 5.32 11.21
C HIS A 69 -6.65 6.78 11.61
N PRO A 70 -7.48 7.79 11.30
CA PRO A 70 -7.18 9.17 11.67
C PRO A 70 -7.13 9.40 13.18
N ALA A 71 -7.96 8.70 13.95
CA ALA A 71 -7.99 8.82 15.41
C ALA A 71 -6.74 8.18 16.03
N ALA A 72 -6.40 6.96 15.61
CA ALA A 72 -5.19 6.28 16.06
C ALA A 72 -3.93 7.06 15.66
N ALA A 73 -3.85 7.56 14.43
CA ALA A 73 -2.71 8.35 13.96
C ALA A 73 -2.48 9.59 14.81
N ARG A 74 -3.54 10.38 15.07
CA ARG A 74 -3.46 11.59 15.91
C ARG A 74 -2.93 11.29 17.31
N HIS A 75 -3.36 10.19 17.92
CA HIS A 75 -2.93 9.80 19.26
C HIS A 75 -1.40 9.69 19.37
N PHE A 76 -0.77 9.00 18.41
CA PHE A 76 0.68 8.80 18.41
C PHE A 76 1.47 9.97 17.80
N LEU A 77 0.99 10.57 16.70
CA LEU A 77 1.69 11.67 16.02
C LEU A 77 1.78 12.91 16.92
N ARG A 78 0.76 13.20 17.75
CA ARG A 78 0.80 14.32 18.70
C ARG A 78 1.91 14.20 19.74
N ALA A 79 2.31 12.98 20.07
CA ALA A 79 3.44 12.74 20.95
C ALA A 79 4.78 12.81 20.22
N GLY A 80 4.78 12.76 18.88
CA GLY A 80 5.98 12.80 18.05
C GLY A 80 6.39 11.45 17.45
N SER A 81 5.62 10.38 17.67
CA SER A 81 5.93 9.04 17.15
C SER A 81 5.83 8.99 15.62
N THR A 82 6.52 8.05 14.97
CA THR A 82 6.34 7.74 13.55
C THR A 82 5.19 6.74 13.39
N VAL A 83 4.21 7.02 12.54
CA VAL A 83 3.02 6.21 12.31
C VAL A 83 2.95 5.74 10.85
N LEU A 84 2.95 4.42 10.65
CA LEU A 84 2.64 3.78 9.38
C LEU A 84 1.18 3.28 9.40
N LEU A 85 0.35 3.84 8.52
CA LEU A 85 -1.03 3.42 8.33
C LEU A 85 -1.11 2.34 7.25
N GLU A 86 -1.83 1.26 7.51
CA GLU A 86 -2.24 0.35 6.44
C GLU A 86 -3.15 1.08 5.43
N LYS A 87 -3.06 0.66 4.16
CA LYS A 87 -3.97 1.15 3.12
C LYS A 87 -5.39 0.56 3.25
N PRO A 88 -6.44 1.33 2.92
CA PRO A 88 -6.43 2.77 2.69
C PRO A 88 -6.20 3.53 4.01
N PRO A 89 -5.46 4.65 4.00
CA PRO A 89 -5.00 5.30 5.23
C PRO A 89 -6.07 6.12 5.96
N ALA A 90 -7.24 6.33 5.34
CA ALA A 90 -8.41 6.96 5.94
C ALA A 90 -9.65 6.57 5.12
N PRO A 91 -10.89 6.85 5.59
CA PRO A 91 -12.09 6.50 4.83
C PRO A 91 -12.41 7.53 3.73
N SER A 92 -11.75 8.70 3.72
CA SER A 92 -11.89 9.73 2.68
C SER A 92 -10.59 10.51 2.45
N ALA A 93 -10.43 11.08 1.25
CA ALA A 93 -9.34 11.99 0.93
C ALA A 93 -9.34 13.21 1.85
N ALA A 94 -10.51 13.78 2.12
CA ALA A 94 -10.66 14.97 2.96
C ALA A 94 -10.20 14.75 4.41
N GLU A 95 -10.46 13.57 4.99
CA GLU A 95 -9.98 13.27 6.34
C GLU A 95 -8.48 13.01 6.39
N PHE A 96 -7.94 12.34 5.36
CA PHE A 96 -6.51 12.11 5.26
C PHE A 96 -5.73 13.40 4.99
N GLU A 97 -6.27 14.30 4.17
CA GLU A 97 -5.71 15.62 3.89
C GLU A 97 -5.56 16.43 5.18
N LYS A 98 -6.62 16.49 6.01
CA LYS A 98 -6.54 17.15 7.33
C LYS A 98 -5.46 16.56 8.22
N LEU A 99 -5.28 15.24 8.20
CA LEU A 99 -4.24 14.57 8.98
C LEU A 99 -2.84 14.95 8.47
N LEU A 100 -2.67 14.98 7.14
CA LEU A 100 -1.41 15.36 6.51
C LEU A 100 -1.08 16.84 6.72
N GLU A 101 -2.07 17.73 6.71
CA GLU A 101 -1.92 19.15 7.03
C GLU A 101 -1.53 19.36 8.52
N GLU A 102 -2.07 18.55 9.43
CA GLU A 102 -1.81 18.64 10.89
C GLU A 102 -0.38 18.18 11.24
N PHE A 103 0.15 17.13 10.59
CA PHE A 103 1.41 16.48 10.99
C PHE A 103 2.52 16.43 9.93
N GLY A 104 2.24 16.77 8.67
CA GLY A 104 3.17 16.59 7.56
C GLY A 104 3.42 15.11 7.20
N GLY A 105 4.26 14.89 6.17
CA GLY A 105 4.55 13.55 5.64
C GLY A 105 5.76 12.85 6.26
N GLU A 106 6.57 13.52 7.08
CA GLU A 106 7.82 12.96 7.60
C GLU A 106 7.58 11.79 8.57
N LYS A 107 6.55 11.89 9.41
CA LYS A 107 6.20 10.88 10.43
C LYS A 107 4.88 10.18 10.17
N LEU A 108 4.08 10.68 9.24
CA LEU A 108 2.87 10.00 8.77
C LEU A 108 3.21 9.26 7.48
N LEU A 109 3.22 7.94 7.55
CA LEU A 109 3.59 7.05 6.45
C LEU A 109 2.38 6.20 6.06
N VAL A 110 2.35 5.72 4.81
CA VAL A 110 1.31 4.82 4.32
C VAL A 110 1.92 3.56 3.72
N SER A 111 1.36 2.41 4.07
CA SER A 111 1.88 1.13 3.61
C SER A 111 1.59 0.91 2.12
N GLU A 112 2.64 0.62 1.38
CA GLU A 112 2.54 0.00 0.07
C GLU A 112 3.70 -0.98 -0.10
N VAL A 113 3.38 -2.28 -0.12
CA VAL A 113 4.42 -3.32 -0.19
C VAL A 113 4.92 -3.55 -1.61
N GLU A 114 4.15 -3.20 -2.65
CA GLU A 114 4.54 -3.45 -4.04
C GLU A 114 5.71 -2.56 -4.49
N ARG A 115 5.97 -1.44 -3.82
CA ARG A 115 7.19 -0.63 -4.08
C ARG A 115 8.48 -1.41 -3.82
N TYR A 116 8.42 -2.41 -2.94
CA TYR A 116 9.55 -3.29 -2.64
C TYR A 116 9.66 -4.46 -3.62
N SER A 117 8.76 -4.57 -4.60
CA SER A 117 8.81 -5.66 -5.57
C SER A 117 10.08 -5.61 -6.42
N TYR A 118 10.71 -6.77 -6.61
CA TYR A 118 11.88 -6.89 -7.48
C TYR A 118 11.56 -6.58 -8.95
N ALA A 119 10.29 -6.65 -9.34
CA ALA A 119 9.85 -6.24 -10.67
C ALA A 119 10.08 -4.73 -10.88
N VAL A 120 9.73 -3.89 -9.90
CA VAL A 120 9.79 -2.42 -10.00
C VAL A 120 11.00 -1.79 -9.29
N ARG A 121 11.76 -2.57 -8.52
CA ARG A 121 12.96 -2.07 -7.83
C ARG A 121 14.00 -1.57 -8.84
N ASN A 122 14.56 -0.39 -8.56
CA ASN A 122 15.54 0.30 -9.40
C ASN A 122 15.08 0.43 -10.87
N PHE A 123 13.77 0.51 -11.08
CA PHE A 123 13.18 0.66 -12.39
C PHE A 123 12.88 2.13 -12.67
N SER A 124 13.16 2.56 -13.89
CA SER A 124 12.73 3.85 -14.41
C SER A 124 12.00 3.59 -15.73
N PRO A 125 10.83 4.23 -15.97
CA PRO A 125 10.13 4.09 -17.24
C PRO A 125 11.04 4.46 -18.43
N PRO A 126 11.07 3.66 -19.51
CA PRO A 126 11.84 4.00 -20.70
C PRO A 126 11.37 5.34 -21.32
N PRO A 127 12.28 6.18 -21.85
CA PRO A 127 11.91 7.46 -22.45
C PRO A 127 11.09 7.31 -23.74
N ASP A 128 11.13 6.13 -24.37
CA ASP A 128 10.39 5.81 -25.58
C ASP A 128 9.09 5.03 -25.32
N LEU A 129 8.64 4.99 -24.07
CA LEU A 129 7.38 4.38 -23.64
C LEU A 129 6.17 4.97 -24.40
N LYS A 130 5.30 4.09 -24.89
CA LYS A 130 4.12 4.42 -25.71
C LYS A 130 2.81 4.10 -25.03
N ARG A 131 2.76 3.02 -24.24
CA ARG A 131 1.55 2.56 -23.55
C ARG A 131 1.91 1.71 -22.34
N ILE A 132 1.06 1.73 -21.32
CA ILE A 132 1.13 0.84 -20.15
C ILE A 132 -0.14 0.00 -20.09
N GLU A 133 -0.01 -1.32 -20.06
CA GLU A 133 -1.13 -2.23 -19.83
C GLU A 133 -0.93 -2.93 -18.49
N ILE A 134 -1.88 -2.76 -17.57
CA ILE A 134 -1.81 -3.30 -16.23
C ILE A 134 -2.93 -4.31 -16.04
N ARG A 135 -2.57 -5.47 -15.48
CA ARG A 135 -3.53 -6.49 -15.05
C ARG A 135 -3.32 -6.85 -13.60
N ARG A 136 -4.33 -6.58 -12.78
CA ARG A 136 -4.42 -7.00 -11.38
C ARG A 136 -5.66 -7.84 -11.15
N LEU A 137 -5.51 -9.11 -11.53
CA LEU A 137 -6.55 -10.12 -11.52
C LEU A 137 -6.27 -11.10 -10.38
N GLY A 138 -7.14 -11.09 -9.36
CA GLY A 138 -7.00 -11.90 -8.17
C GLY A 138 -7.59 -13.31 -8.30
N SER A 139 -7.47 -14.07 -7.21
CA SER A 139 -8.02 -15.41 -7.05
C SER A 139 -9.00 -15.52 -5.89
N GLY A 140 -9.52 -14.40 -5.38
CA GLY A 140 -10.39 -14.39 -4.21
C GLY A 140 -10.99 -13.02 -3.92
N ARG A 141 -12.06 -13.01 -3.13
CA ARG A 141 -12.78 -11.77 -2.80
C ARG A 141 -12.00 -10.86 -1.88
N GLY A 142 -12.19 -9.56 -2.08
CA GLY A 142 -11.77 -8.52 -1.16
C GLY A 142 -12.89 -8.06 -0.25
N TYR A 143 -12.81 -6.80 0.16
CA TYR A 143 -13.63 -6.18 1.18
C TYR A 143 -14.57 -5.11 0.61
N ILE A 144 -14.04 -4.11 -0.13
CA ILE A 144 -14.83 -2.97 -0.63
C ILE A 144 -15.25 -3.21 -2.08
N ASN A 145 -14.30 -3.07 -3.01
CA ASN A 145 -14.43 -3.46 -4.41
C ASN A 145 -13.00 -3.69 -4.98
N PRO A 146 -12.85 -4.30 -6.16
CA PRO A 146 -11.54 -4.54 -6.77
C PRO A 146 -10.68 -3.28 -6.96
N ILE A 147 -11.28 -2.12 -7.21
CA ILE A 147 -10.55 -0.87 -7.40
C ILE A 147 -9.91 -0.43 -6.08
N TRP A 148 -10.69 -0.33 -5.01
CA TRP A 148 -10.18 0.07 -3.69
C TRP A 148 -9.21 -0.94 -3.09
N ASP A 149 -9.49 -2.23 -3.25
CA ASP A 149 -8.69 -3.27 -2.61
C ASP A 149 -7.42 -3.60 -3.40
N LEU A 150 -7.49 -3.59 -4.73
CA LEU A 150 -6.43 -4.08 -5.60
C LEU A 150 -5.80 -2.97 -6.44
N ALA A 151 -6.60 -2.17 -7.17
CA ALA A 151 -6.05 -1.13 -8.07
C ALA A 151 -5.21 -0.08 -7.32
N TRP A 152 -5.47 0.14 -6.03
CA TRP A 152 -4.64 0.95 -5.12
C TRP A 152 -3.14 0.71 -5.34
N HIS A 153 -2.73 -0.56 -5.40
CA HIS A 153 -1.32 -0.94 -5.51
C HIS A 153 -0.69 -0.43 -6.81
N ASP A 154 -1.39 -0.57 -7.93
CA ASP A 154 -0.86 -0.13 -9.22
C ASP A 154 -0.94 1.39 -9.38
N LEU A 155 -2.00 2.02 -8.86
CA LEU A 155 -2.10 3.48 -8.81
C LEU A 155 -0.98 4.10 -7.96
N TYR A 156 -0.60 3.44 -6.86
CA TYR A 156 0.57 3.84 -6.07
C TYR A 156 1.85 3.72 -6.90
N LEU A 157 2.09 2.60 -7.57
CA LEU A 157 3.28 2.44 -8.40
C LEU A 157 3.31 3.41 -9.58
N LEU A 158 2.16 3.76 -10.18
CA LEU A 158 2.09 4.77 -11.23
C LEU A 158 2.55 6.12 -10.67
N LEU A 159 2.04 6.53 -9.51
CA LEU A 159 2.46 7.77 -8.84
C LEU A 159 3.85 7.71 -8.21
N LEU A 160 4.49 6.53 -8.17
CA LEU A 160 5.90 6.36 -7.79
C LEU A 160 6.82 6.58 -8.99
N LEU A 161 6.37 6.19 -10.19
CA LEU A 161 7.17 6.20 -11.41
C LEU A 161 6.92 7.42 -12.32
N PHE A 162 5.78 8.08 -12.16
CA PHE A 162 5.31 9.19 -12.97
C PHE A 162 4.88 10.37 -12.10
N GLU A 163 5.05 11.59 -12.61
CA GLU A 163 4.74 12.81 -11.86
C GLU A 163 3.23 13.04 -11.77
N GLU A 164 2.50 12.88 -12.88
CA GLU A 164 1.06 13.03 -13.00
C GLU A 164 0.38 11.74 -13.44
N VAL A 165 -0.73 11.37 -12.77
CA VAL A 165 -1.58 10.24 -13.15
C VAL A 165 -3.03 10.70 -13.14
N LYS A 166 -3.75 10.43 -14.23
CA LYS A 166 -5.16 10.78 -14.42
C LYS A 166 -5.95 9.58 -14.91
N VAL A 167 -7.11 9.31 -14.32
CA VAL A 167 -8.05 8.29 -14.82
C VAL A 167 -9.16 9.01 -15.60
N SER A 168 -9.25 8.75 -16.90
CA SER A 168 -10.21 9.40 -17.80
C SER A 168 -11.54 8.65 -17.89
N ALA A 169 -11.51 7.32 -17.78
CA ALA A 169 -12.72 6.49 -17.83
C ALA A 169 -12.62 5.26 -16.94
N VAL A 170 -13.78 4.81 -16.45
CA VAL A 170 -13.94 3.57 -15.66
C VAL A 170 -15.07 2.79 -16.30
N ARG A 171 -14.82 1.53 -16.62
CA ARG A 171 -15.82 0.61 -17.19
C ARG A 171 -15.96 -0.59 -16.27
N LYS A 172 -17.20 -0.99 -16.01
CA LYS A 172 -17.51 -2.19 -15.24
C LYS A 172 -17.82 -3.33 -16.20
N GLU A 173 -16.97 -4.37 -16.20
CA GLU A 173 -17.03 -5.52 -17.11
C GLU A 173 -17.52 -6.79 -16.39
N GLY A 174 -18.60 -6.65 -15.62
CA GLY A 174 -19.17 -7.73 -14.82
C GLY A 174 -19.44 -7.27 -13.39
N ARG A 175 -19.57 -8.23 -12.46
CA ARG A 175 -19.89 -7.90 -11.06
C ARG A 175 -18.72 -7.22 -10.34
N ASP A 176 -17.54 -7.82 -10.44
CA ASP A 176 -16.34 -7.47 -9.68
C ASP A 176 -15.11 -7.41 -10.61
N HIS A 177 -15.31 -6.85 -11.81
CA HIS A 177 -14.29 -6.69 -12.84
C HIS A 177 -14.41 -5.30 -13.47
N TYR A 178 -13.31 -4.56 -13.50
CA TYR A 178 -13.26 -3.17 -13.93
C TYR A 178 -12.08 -2.95 -14.86
N LEU A 179 -12.27 -2.03 -15.81
CA LEU A 179 -11.23 -1.48 -16.67
C LEU A 179 -11.14 0.02 -16.44
N LEU A 180 -9.98 0.48 -15.96
CA LEU A 180 -9.65 1.89 -15.83
C LEU A 180 -8.81 2.30 -17.03
N LEU A 181 -9.13 3.43 -17.64
CA LEU A 181 -8.35 4.05 -18.71
C LEU A 181 -7.86 5.40 -18.23
N GLY A 182 -6.62 5.75 -18.57
CA GLY A 182 -6.02 6.97 -18.09
C GLY A 182 -4.70 7.30 -18.78
N GLU A 183 -4.00 8.28 -18.22
CA GLU A 183 -2.69 8.73 -18.66
C GLU A 183 -1.76 8.90 -17.46
N ALA A 184 -0.48 8.56 -17.64
CA ALA A 184 0.61 8.81 -16.70
C ALA A 184 1.69 9.62 -17.45
N ASP A 185 1.90 10.88 -17.08
CA ASP A 185 2.74 11.86 -17.82
C ASP A 185 2.44 11.91 -19.33
N GLY A 186 1.16 11.81 -19.69
CA GLY A 186 0.68 11.78 -21.07
C GLY A 186 0.83 10.43 -21.79
N VAL A 187 1.43 9.43 -21.15
CA VAL A 187 1.47 8.05 -21.65
C VAL A 187 0.15 7.36 -21.33
N PRO A 188 -0.60 6.85 -22.32
CA PRO A 188 -1.86 6.16 -22.08
C PRO A 188 -1.65 4.87 -21.30
N PHE A 189 -2.52 4.61 -20.31
CA PHE A 189 -2.57 3.33 -19.61
C PHE A 189 -3.97 2.71 -19.60
N SER A 190 -3.99 1.39 -19.50
CA SER A 190 -5.16 0.59 -19.12
C SER A 190 -4.87 -0.21 -17.85
N LEU A 191 -5.84 -0.30 -16.95
CA LEU A 191 -5.76 -1.09 -15.72
C LEU A 191 -7.00 -1.98 -15.60
N GLU A 192 -6.81 -3.25 -15.92
CA GLU A 192 -7.80 -4.31 -15.77
C GLU A 192 -7.68 -4.90 -14.35
N VAL A 193 -8.76 -4.82 -13.57
CA VAL A 193 -8.75 -5.19 -12.15
C VAL A 193 -9.97 -6.00 -11.77
N ALA A 194 -9.74 -7.16 -11.14
CA ALA A 194 -10.80 -8.05 -10.67
C ALA A 194 -10.39 -8.78 -9.40
N TRP A 195 -11.35 -9.02 -8.50
CA TRP A 195 -11.11 -9.86 -7.31
C TRP A 195 -10.86 -11.32 -7.69
N GLU A 196 -11.67 -11.85 -8.60
CA GLU A 196 -11.62 -13.25 -9.02
C GLU A 196 -11.53 -13.33 -10.55
N HIS A 197 -10.51 -14.02 -11.05
CA HIS A 197 -10.35 -14.31 -12.45
C HIS A 197 -9.81 -15.74 -12.66
N PRO A 198 -10.25 -16.49 -13.69
CA PRO A 198 -9.75 -17.85 -13.94
C PRO A 198 -8.25 -17.96 -14.18
N ARG A 199 -7.63 -16.84 -14.58
CA ARG A 199 -6.18 -16.70 -14.74
C ARG A 199 -5.72 -15.50 -13.92
N PRO A 200 -5.36 -15.67 -12.64
CA PRO A 200 -4.83 -14.61 -11.83
C PRO A 200 -3.55 -14.04 -12.45
N GLN A 201 -3.44 -12.72 -12.47
CA GLN A 201 -2.30 -11.99 -13.02
C GLN A 201 -2.02 -10.77 -12.15
N ARG A 202 -0.73 -10.47 -11.98
CA ARG A 202 -0.29 -9.20 -11.39
C ARG A 202 0.91 -8.72 -12.19
N ARG A 203 0.64 -8.01 -13.28
CA ARG A 203 1.68 -7.64 -14.23
C ARG A 203 1.42 -6.31 -14.90
N TRP A 204 2.51 -5.66 -15.28
CA TRP A 204 2.50 -4.51 -16.17
C TRP A 204 3.23 -4.87 -17.46
N LEU A 205 2.65 -4.55 -18.60
CA LEU A 205 3.29 -4.61 -19.91
C LEU A 205 3.46 -3.17 -20.41
N LEU A 206 4.70 -2.77 -20.61
CA LEU A 206 5.07 -1.45 -21.09
C LEU A 206 5.48 -1.59 -22.55
N GLU A 207 4.68 -1.03 -23.44
CA GLU A 207 4.96 -0.97 -24.87
C GLU A 207 5.89 0.20 -25.16
N THR A 208 7.03 -0.08 -25.78
CA THR A 208 8.02 0.94 -26.18
C THR A 208 8.20 0.91 -27.69
N SER A 209 8.92 1.87 -28.25
CA SER A 209 9.31 1.82 -29.67
C SER A 209 10.43 0.83 -29.98
N SER A 210 11.08 0.31 -28.94
CA SER A 210 12.23 -0.58 -29.01
C SER A 210 11.86 -1.98 -28.53
N LEU A 211 12.12 -2.28 -27.26
CA LEU A 211 11.82 -3.58 -26.63
C LEU A 211 10.76 -3.42 -25.54
N PRO A 212 9.73 -4.28 -25.51
CA PRO A 212 8.72 -4.23 -24.47
C PRO A 212 9.34 -4.56 -23.11
N VAL A 213 8.79 -3.97 -22.05
CA VAL A 213 9.16 -4.28 -20.66
C VAL A 213 7.98 -4.94 -19.96
N GLU A 214 8.23 -6.05 -19.28
CA GLU A 214 7.23 -6.72 -18.45
C GLU A 214 7.67 -6.69 -16.99
N LEU A 215 6.79 -6.18 -16.12
CA LEU A 215 6.93 -6.23 -14.68
C LEU A 215 5.95 -7.29 -14.14
N ASP A 216 6.45 -8.45 -13.72
CA ASP A 216 5.63 -9.53 -13.15
C ASP A 216 5.80 -9.55 -11.62
N PHE A 217 4.77 -9.07 -10.92
CA PHE A 217 4.74 -8.96 -9.46
C PHE A 217 4.30 -10.26 -8.77
N LEU A 218 3.76 -11.25 -9.50
CA LEU A 218 3.51 -12.57 -8.93
C LEU A 218 4.80 -13.38 -8.84
N SER A 219 5.58 -13.39 -9.92
CA SER A 219 6.86 -14.09 -9.95
C SER A 219 8.03 -13.24 -9.46
N GLU A 220 7.79 -11.96 -9.17
CA GLU A 220 8.79 -10.99 -8.72
C GLU A 220 9.96 -10.86 -9.71
N ARG A 221 9.62 -10.70 -10.99
CA ARG A 221 10.56 -10.65 -12.12
C ARG A 221 10.32 -9.44 -13.00
N ARG A 222 11.40 -8.97 -13.63
CA ARG A 222 11.36 -8.00 -14.72
C ARG A 222 11.96 -8.59 -15.98
N PHE A 223 11.33 -8.34 -17.12
CA PHE A 223 11.82 -8.74 -18.44
C PHE A 223 11.89 -7.54 -19.37
N GLU A 224 12.93 -7.47 -20.19
CA GLU A 224 13.12 -6.44 -21.22
C GLU A 224 13.43 -7.16 -22.54
N GLY A 225 12.58 -7.00 -23.55
CA GLY A 225 12.70 -7.75 -24.81
C GLY A 225 12.62 -9.27 -24.63
N GLY A 226 11.94 -9.74 -23.58
CA GLY A 226 11.85 -11.15 -23.21
C GLY A 226 13.05 -11.69 -22.42
N VAL A 227 14.08 -10.87 -22.17
CA VAL A 227 15.24 -11.25 -21.34
C VAL A 227 14.98 -10.82 -19.90
N LYS A 228 15.13 -11.75 -18.96
CA LYS A 228 14.97 -11.47 -17.52
C LYS A 228 16.10 -10.57 -17.02
N THR A 229 15.77 -9.36 -16.56
CA THR A 229 16.74 -8.37 -16.05
C THR A 229 16.70 -8.22 -14.53
N SER A 230 15.61 -8.63 -13.87
CA SER A 230 15.48 -8.66 -12.40
C SER A 230 14.70 -9.89 -11.95
N GLU A 231 15.04 -10.41 -10.78
CA GLU A 231 14.33 -11.50 -10.09
C GLU A 231 14.59 -11.43 -8.59
N ARG A 232 13.56 -11.70 -7.79
CA ARG A 232 13.71 -11.92 -6.36
C ARG A 232 14.54 -13.19 -6.10
N ARG A 233 15.71 -13.00 -5.49
CA ARG A 233 16.57 -14.11 -5.05
C ARG A 233 16.24 -14.55 -3.63
N GLU A 234 16.08 -13.59 -2.73
CA GLU A 234 15.74 -13.77 -1.31
C GLU A 234 14.95 -12.53 -0.82
N GLY A 235 14.62 -12.45 0.47
CA GLY A 235 13.92 -11.31 1.07
C GLY A 235 12.41 -11.46 1.06
N ASP A 236 11.67 -10.54 1.68
CA ASP A 236 10.20 -10.49 1.77
C ASP A 236 9.78 -9.02 1.76
N LYS A 237 8.90 -8.64 0.84
CA LYS A 237 8.51 -7.24 0.62
C LYS A 237 8.02 -6.54 1.89
N LEU A 238 7.27 -7.26 2.73
CA LEU A 238 6.77 -6.70 3.99
C LEU A 238 7.88 -6.65 5.05
N LEU A 239 8.78 -7.63 5.07
CA LEU A 239 9.95 -7.60 5.97
C LEU A 239 10.85 -6.41 5.66
N GLU A 240 11.11 -6.13 4.38
CA GLU A 240 11.86 -4.95 3.94
C GLU A 240 11.14 -3.66 4.32
N ALA A 241 9.82 -3.56 4.08
CA ALA A 241 9.03 -2.40 4.48
C ALA A 241 9.09 -2.11 5.99
N VAL A 242 9.03 -3.16 6.81
CA VAL A 242 9.17 -3.02 8.27
C VAL A 242 10.61 -2.66 8.66
N GLY A 243 11.61 -3.18 7.96
CA GLY A 243 13.02 -2.81 8.16
C GLY A 243 13.26 -1.32 7.89
N ASP A 244 12.70 -0.79 6.80
CA ASP A 244 12.80 0.63 6.45
C ASP A 244 12.10 1.51 7.48
N LEU A 245 10.92 1.09 7.98
CA LEU A 245 10.23 1.79 9.08
C LEU A 245 11.08 1.85 10.35
N LEU A 246 11.73 0.75 10.71
CA LEU A 246 12.55 0.64 11.93
C LEU A 246 13.90 1.34 11.83
N SER A 247 14.32 1.74 10.63
CA SER A 247 15.60 2.40 10.36
C SER A 247 15.45 3.82 9.81
N ASP A 248 14.24 4.37 9.85
CA ASP A 248 13.91 5.72 9.34
C ASP A 248 14.27 5.93 7.86
N ASN A 249 14.23 4.85 7.07
CA ASN A 249 14.47 4.86 5.63
C ASN A 249 13.18 4.64 4.81
N TYR A 250 12.02 4.72 5.46
CA TYR A 250 10.74 4.62 4.76
C TYR A 250 10.55 5.83 3.83
N ASP A 251 9.78 5.64 2.75
CA ASP A 251 9.47 6.71 1.81
C ASP A 251 8.61 7.80 2.45
N ALA A 252 9.22 8.97 2.68
CA ALA A 252 8.57 10.14 3.26
C ALA A 252 7.45 10.71 2.36
N ASP A 253 7.46 10.42 1.05
CA ASP A 253 6.40 10.84 0.14
C ASP A 253 5.21 9.87 0.12
N SER A 254 5.27 8.77 0.90
CA SER A 254 4.22 7.75 0.92
C SER A 254 2.84 8.30 1.27
N ALA A 255 2.76 9.22 2.24
CA ALA A 255 1.50 9.86 2.59
C ALA A 255 1.00 10.84 1.52
N LEU A 256 1.86 11.69 0.95
CA LEU A 256 1.44 12.58 -0.14
C LEU A 256 0.91 11.77 -1.33
N ARG A 257 1.58 10.67 -1.67
CA ARG A 257 1.14 9.76 -2.72
C ARG A 257 -0.19 9.11 -2.40
N ALA A 258 -0.38 8.61 -1.18
CA ALA A 258 -1.64 8.02 -0.77
C ALA A 258 -2.82 9.01 -0.81
N LEU A 259 -2.59 10.29 -0.47
CA LEU A 259 -3.59 11.34 -0.62
C LEU A 259 -4.01 11.52 -2.08
N ARG A 260 -3.04 11.53 -3.01
CA ARG A 260 -3.33 11.62 -4.45
C ARG A 260 -4.15 10.41 -4.93
N ILE A 261 -3.86 9.21 -4.42
CA ILE A 261 -4.64 8.00 -4.73
C ILE A 261 -6.07 8.14 -4.19
N LEU A 262 -6.26 8.57 -2.94
CA LEU A 262 -7.61 8.76 -2.37
C LEU A 262 -8.44 9.72 -3.21
N LYS A 263 -7.86 10.87 -3.61
CA LYS A 263 -8.53 11.83 -4.51
C LYS A 263 -8.90 11.19 -5.84
N LEU A 264 -7.98 10.43 -6.44
CA LEU A 264 -8.22 9.72 -7.70
C LEU A 264 -9.33 8.67 -7.58
N LEU A 265 -9.35 7.90 -6.48
CA LEU A 265 -10.36 6.87 -6.22
C LEU A 265 -11.75 7.48 -5.98
N GLU A 266 -11.83 8.63 -5.31
CA GLU A 266 -13.09 9.37 -5.17
C GLU A 266 -13.59 9.91 -6.51
N GLU A 267 -12.71 10.35 -7.40
CA GLU A 267 -13.09 10.71 -8.77
C GLU A 267 -13.55 9.52 -9.60
N VAL A 268 -12.86 8.38 -9.47
CA VAL A 268 -13.23 7.10 -10.11
C VAL A 268 -14.63 6.68 -9.67
N ARG A 269 -14.92 6.75 -8.38
CA ARG A 269 -16.26 6.45 -7.84
C ARG A 269 -17.35 7.33 -8.45
N LYS A 270 -17.08 8.61 -8.74
CA LYS A 270 -18.02 9.48 -9.46
C LYS A 270 -18.25 9.06 -10.92
N LYS A 271 -17.25 8.40 -11.53
CA LYS A 271 -17.27 7.93 -12.93
C LYS A 271 -17.85 6.52 -13.09
N GLU A 272 -17.91 5.71 -12.03
CA GLU A 272 -18.48 4.35 -12.04
C GLU A 272 -19.99 4.33 -12.36
N GLY A 273 -20.68 5.47 -12.24
CA GLY A 273 -22.15 5.54 -12.36
C GLY A 273 -22.86 4.92 -11.16
N PRO A 274 -24.19 5.07 -11.05
CA PRO A 274 -24.99 4.42 -10.00
C PRO A 274 -25.01 2.89 -10.13
#